data_AF-A0AAU7DM33-F1
#
_entry.id   AF-A0AAU7DM33-F1
#
_cell.length_a   1.000
_cell.length_b   1.000
_cell.length_c   1.000
_cell.angle_alpha   90.00
_cell.angle_beta   90.00
_cell.angle_gamma   90.00
#
_symmetry.space_group_name_H-M   'P 1'
#
loop_
_entity.id
_entity.type
_entity.pdbx_description
1 polymer ?
#
loop_
_entity_poly.entity_id
_entity_poly.type
_entity_poly.pdbx_seq_one_letter_code
_entity_poly.pdbx_strand_id
1 'polypeptide(L)'
;MSYIESVRWMMGIALVSSRSNGSGYLLALATIFPLAVLSQTPAPQAVQQLPALQNPIPAGDLAFLSGYAGRTTKELTKDKQFRALKKAMIPRTEYHYGRDMPLTDALDEALNGSPLPVNMRDNRYVTVMGMQGPYLRGRGFLWFDVQTGIALGGFYFTPTNGEPTPTLTVFSRQLNQTALTLSELPEAFIEDLNQWSAVAGVPAITPRYFIPDNGKKYVLEHDEDYCSHPAGTPAPPERDCMQANLDAVNADMDAAYFMKETYNAANATAWMLDPQQAAWLAMRDSTCAGPNGLGCRIRMTRERTRIILGPRLPRPHPAQASR
;
A
#
# COMPACT_ATOMS: atom_id res chain seq x y z
N MET A 1 4.58 28.48 15.89
CA MET A 1 4.99 28.13 17.26
C MET A 1 5.44 26.69 17.27
N SER A 2 6.69 26.49 17.64
CA SER A 2 7.50 25.28 17.50
C SER A 2 7.18 24.27 18.60
N TYR A 3 7.19 22.97 18.31
CA TYR A 3 7.78 21.95 19.20
C TYR A 3 8.18 20.71 18.38
N ILE A 4 9.48 20.49 18.33
CA ILE A 4 10.18 19.27 17.95
C ILE A 4 10.53 18.58 19.26
N GLU A 5 10.24 17.29 19.42
CA GLU A 5 11.05 16.45 20.32
C GLU A 5 11.31 15.06 19.70
N SER A 6 12.60 14.78 19.60
CA SER A 6 13.19 13.52 19.15
C SER A 6 13.45 12.62 20.36
N VAL A 7 13.06 11.35 20.28
CA VAL A 7 13.44 10.35 21.28
C VAL A 7 14.69 9.60 20.81
N ARG A 8 15.81 9.88 21.46
CA ARG A 8 17.06 9.10 21.42
C ARG A 8 16.99 8.02 22.50
N TRP A 9 17.17 6.76 22.12
CA TRP A 9 17.49 5.68 23.06
C TRP A 9 19.00 5.62 23.28
N MET A 10 19.46 5.81 24.52
CA MET A 10 20.81 5.49 24.96
C MET A 10 20.80 4.22 25.82
N MET A 11 21.62 3.25 25.42
CA MET A 11 22.07 2.12 26.23
C MET A 11 22.84 2.63 27.47
N GLY A 12 22.50 2.11 28.65
CA GLY A 12 23.28 2.24 29.87
C GLY A 12 23.56 0.86 30.47
N ILE A 13 24.77 0.34 30.25
CA ILE A 13 25.30 -0.83 30.95
C ILE A 13 25.88 -0.33 32.28
N ALA A 14 25.25 -0.70 33.40
CA ALA A 14 25.78 -0.45 34.73
C ALA A 14 26.68 -1.62 35.16
N LEU A 15 27.99 -1.38 35.27
CA LEU A 15 28.94 -2.27 35.93
C LEU A 15 28.95 -1.95 37.43
N VAL A 16 28.40 -2.85 38.24
CA VAL A 16 28.57 -2.82 39.70
C VAL A 16 29.81 -3.63 40.07
N SER A 17 30.80 -2.94 40.64
CA SER A 17 31.98 -3.53 41.27
C SER A 17 31.66 -3.78 42.74
N SER A 18 31.79 -5.04 43.20
CA SER A 18 31.77 -5.39 44.62
C SER A 18 32.91 -6.36 44.93
N ARG A 19 33.82 -5.92 45.80
CA ARG A 19 34.85 -6.74 46.46
C ARG A 19 34.24 -7.39 47.70
N SER A 20 34.41 -8.70 47.88
CA SER A 20 34.48 -9.31 49.21
C SER A 20 35.27 -10.61 49.21
N ASN A 21 35.94 -10.85 50.34
CA ASN A 21 36.94 -11.88 50.59
C ASN A 21 36.32 -13.25 50.88
N GLY A 22 37.04 -14.30 50.46
CA GLY A 22 37.44 -15.42 51.32
C GLY A 22 36.37 -16.41 51.80
N SER A 23 36.34 -17.59 51.18
CA SER A 23 36.36 -18.93 51.84
C SER A 23 35.85 -19.98 50.85
N GLY A 24 36.66 -21.01 50.63
CA GLY A 24 36.45 -21.99 49.57
C GLY A 24 35.36 -23.00 49.87
N TYR A 25 34.72 -23.50 48.81
CA TYR A 25 34.02 -24.77 48.79
C TYR A 25 34.03 -25.34 47.35
N LEU A 26 34.46 -26.61 47.27
CA LEU A 26 34.04 -27.67 46.35
C LEU A 26 33.84 -27.33 44.85
N LEU A 27 34.84 -27.71 44.04
CA LEU A 27 34.72 -27.92 42.60
C LEU A 27 33.80 -29.12 42.31
N ALA A 28 32.54 -28.85 41.97
CA ALA A 28 31.69 -29.79 41.25
C ALA A 28 31.89 -29.55 39.74
N LEU A 29 32.57 -30.48 39.07
CA LEU A 29 32.63 -30.54 37.61
C LEU A 29 31.25 -30.96 37.07
N ALA A 30 30.39 -29.97 36.80
CA ALA A 30 29.20 -30.18 36.00
C ALA A 30 29.62 -30.18 34.52
N THR A 31 29.60 -31.36 33.89
CA THR A 31 29.68 -31.49 32.44
C THR A 31 28.44 -30.87 31.82
N ILE A 32 28.57 -29.64 31.33
CA ILE A 32 27.56 -28.99 30.50
C ILE A 32 27.64 -29.64 29.11
N PHE A 33 26.72 -30.56 28.83
CA PHE A 33 26.46 -30.98 27.46
C PHE A 33 25.83 -29.80 26.70
N PRO A 34 26.37 -29.37 25.55
CA PRO A 34 25.64 -28.45 24.69
C PRO A 34 24.40 -29.17 24.19
N LEU A 35 23.23 -28.77 24.68
CA LEU A 35 21.97 -29.03 24.02
C LEU A 35 22.07 -28.39 22.63
N ALA A 36 22.28 -29.21 21.61
CA ALA A 36 22.12 -28.80 20.23
C ALA A 36 20.67 -28.35 20.07
N VAL A 37 20.46 -27.04 20.08
CA VAL A 37 19.22 -26.43 19.60
C VAL A 37 19.17 -26.76 18.11
N LEU A 38 18.41 -27.81 17.78
CA LEU A 38 17.98 -28.04 16.41
C LEU A 38 17.14 -26.83 16.04
N SER A 39 17.75 -25.87 15.36
CA SER A 39 17.05 -24.82 14.62
C SER A 39 16.14 -25.54 13.63
N GLN A 40 14.88 -25.73 14.02
CA GLN A 40 13.83 -26.12 13.08
C GLN A 40 13.74 -24.98 12.08
N THR A 41 14.30 -25.18 10.89
CA THR A 41 14.05 -24.31 9.75
C THR A 41 12.53 -24.26 9.60
N PRO A 42 11.89 -23.09 9.76
CA PRO A 42 10.45 -23.00 9.57
C PRO A 42 10.12 -23.56 8.20
N ALA A 43 9.16 -24.49 8.15
CA ALA A 43 8.69 -25.06 6.91
C ALA A 43 8.35 -23.92 5.93
N PRO A 44 8.67 -24.05 4.63
CA PRO A 44 8.29 -23.05 3.64
C PRO A 44 6.80 -22.79 3.78
N GLN A 45 6.43 -21.59 4.22
CA GLN A 45 5.03 -21.20 4.30
C GLN A 45 4.46 -21.37 2.89
N ALA A 46 3.43 -22.19 2.76
CA ALA A 46 2.73 -22.36 1.50
C ALA A 46 2.35 -20.97 1.00
N VAL A 47 2.86 -20.59 -0.17
CA VAL A 47 2.57 -19.30 -0.79
C VAL A 47 1.07 -19.26 -1.01
N GLN A 48 0.33 -18.49 -0.21
CA GLN A 48 -1.04 -18.16 -0.52
C GLN A 48 -1.02 -17.38 -1.83
N GLN A 49 -1.37 -18.05 -2.93
CA GLN A 49 -1.62 -17.38 -4.19
C GLN A 49 -2.83 -16.47 -3.98
N LEU A 50 -2.60 -15.17 -4.03
CA LEU A 50 -3.67 -14.17 -4.05
C LEU A 50 -4.39 -14.30 -5.40
N PRO A 51 -5.69 -14.64 -5.42
CA PRO A 51 -6.42 -14.88 -6.67
C PRO A 51 -6.34 -13.73 -7.69
N ALA A 52 -6.14 -12.51 -7.19
CA ALA A 52 -6.06 -11.28 -7.97
C ALA A 52 -4.76 -11.14 -8.79
N LEU A 53 -3.69 -11.84 -8.43
CA LEU A 53 -2.36 -11.70 -9.03
C LEU A 53 -1.99 -12.92 -9.86
N GLN A 54 -1.78 -12.72 -11.16
CA GLN A 54 -1.50 -13.77 -12.13
C GLN A 54 -0.18 -13.50 -12.86
N ASN A 55 0.35 -14.52 -13.53
CA ASN A 55 1.58 -14.43 -14.33
C ASN A 55 2.78 -13.89 -13.50
N PRO A 56 3.21 -14.62 -12.47
CA PRO A 56 4.39 -14.24 -11.69
C PRO A 56 5.61 -14.09 -12.60
N ILE A 57 6.43 -13.07 -12.33
CA ILE A 57 7.69 -12.84 -13.02
C ILE A 57 8.68 -13.91 -12.56
N PRO A 58 9.38 -14.61 -13.47
CA PRO A 58 10.36 -15.61 -13.07
C PRO A 58 11.37 -15.05 -12.07
N ALA A 59 11.62 -15.76 -10.97
CA ALA A 59 12.54 -15.29 -9.92
C ALA A 59 13.95 -14.98 -10.45
N GLY A 60 14.41 -15.72 -11.47
CA GLY A 60 15.68 -15.45 -12.16
C GLY A 60 15.73 -14.07 -12.84
N ASP A 61 14.59 -13.57 -13.31
CA ASP A 61 14.46 -12.23 -13.91
C ASP A 61 14.43 -11.11 -12.85
N LEU A 62 14.22 -11.45 -11.57
CA LEU A 62 14.24 -10.52 -10.43
C LEU A 62 15.53 -10.57 -9.62
N ALA A 63 16.34 -11.64 -9.75
CA ALA A 63 17.52 -11.89 -8.91
C ALA A 63 18.52 -10.71 -8.91
N PHE A 64 18.66 -10.01 -10.05
CA PHE A 64 19.57 -8.88 -10.19
C PHE A 64 19.25 -7.70 -9.26
N LEU A 65 17.99 -7.55 -8.82
CA LEU A 65 17.54 -6.47 -7.95
C LEU A 65 18.28 -6.46 -6.60
N SER A 66 18.68 -7.63 -6.10
CA SER A 66 19.45 -7.75 -4.86
C SER A 66 20.79 -7.01 -4.91
N GLY A 67 21.43 -6.95 -6.09
CA GLY A 67 22.68 -6.20 -6.30
C GLY A 67 22.53 -4.68 -6.20
N TYR A 68 21.29 -4.18 -6.16
CA TYR A 68 20.98 -2.77 -6.02
C TYR A 68 20.58 -2.34 -4.61
N ALA A 69 20.49 -3.25 -3.64
CA ALA A 69 20.20 -2.87 -2.26
C ALA A 69 21.18 -1.80 -1.74
N GLY A 70 20.64 -0.71 -1.20
CA GLY A 70 21.42 0.44 -0.71
C GLY A 70 21.93 1.40 -1.81
N ARG A 71 21.82 1.04 -3.09
CA ARG A 71 22.21 1.91 -4.21
C ARG A 71 21.13 2.94 -4.50
N THR A 72 21.49 3.99 -5.22
CA THR A 72 20.53 5.03 -5.60
C THR A 72 19.49 4.52 -6.60
N THR A 73 18.24 4.99 -6.52
CA THR A 73 17.23 4.70 -7.55
C THR A 73 17.72 5.08 -8.96
N LYS A 74 18.53 6.15 -9.08
CA LYS A 74 19.14 6.59 -10.35
C LYS A 74 20.07 5.56 -11.00
N GLU A 75 20.80 4.78 -10.21
CA GLU A 75 21.61 3.68 -10.75
C GLU A 75 20.72 2.57 -11.30
N LEU A 76 19.71 2.16 -10.54
CA LEU A 76 18.77 1.12 -10.93
C LEU A 76 17.96 1.50 -12.18
N THR A 77 17.49 2.75 -12.29
CA THR A 77 16.68 3.17 -13.45
C THR A 77 17.43 3.18 -14.77
N LYS A 78 18.78 3.20 -14.75
CA LYS A 78 19.63 3.09 -15.95
C LYS A 78 19.85 1.64 -16.39
N ASP A 79 19.66 0.69 -15.48
CA ASP A 79 19.85 -0.72 -15.74
C ASP A 79 18.93 -1.22 -16.87
N LYS A 80 19.47 -2.07 -17.76
CA LYS A 80 18.71 -2.59 -18.90
C LYS A 80 17.67 -3.63 -18.45
N GLN A 81 18.01 -4.50 -17.51
CA GLN A 81 17.11 -5.50 -16.95
C GLN A 81 15.98 -4.80 -16.18
N PHE A 82 16.28 -3.75 -15.42
CA PHE A 82 15.24 -2.99 -14.72
C PHE A 82 14.27 -2.27 -15.66
N ARG A 83 14.77 -1.69 -16.77
CA ARG A 83 13.88 -1.11 -17.80
C ARG A 83 12.99 -2.17 -18.47
N ALA A 84 13.52 -3.37 -18.72
CA ALA A 84 12.73 -4.48 -19.23
C ALA A 84 11.67 -4.94 -18.21
N LEU A 85 12.05 -5.01 -16.93
CA LEU A 85 11.17 -5.37 -15.82
C LEU A 85 10.00 -4.38 -15.67
N LYS A 86 10.26 -3.07 -15.67
CA LYS A 86 9.21 -2.04 -15.69
C LYS A 86 8.23 -2.25 -16.84
N LYS A 87 8.72 -2.50 -18.05
CA LYS A 87 7.87 -2.77 -19.22
C LYS A 87 7.03 -4.05 -19.07
N ALA A 88 7.56 -5.06 -18.38
CA ALA A 88 6.86 -6.31 -18.13
C ALA A 88 5.74 -6.14 -17.09
N MET A 89 5.94 -5.31 -16.05
CA MET A 89 4.99 -5.16 -14.95
C MET A 89 4.01 -3.98 -15.07
N ILE A 90 4.35 -2.90 -15.79
CA ILE A 90 3.54 -1.67 -15.82
C ILE A 90 2.50 -1.78 -16.94
N PRO A 91 1.19 -1.62 -16.64
CA PRO A 91 0.15 -1.64 -17.66
C PRO A 91 0.41 -0.65 -18.80
N ARG A 92 0.14 -1.09 -20.02
CA ARG A 92 0.29 -0.24 -21.21
C ARG A 92 -0.94 0.66 -21.32
N THR A 93 -0.84 1.83 -20.70
CA THR A 93 -1.94 2.80 -20.72
C THR A 93 -1.41 4.23 -20.78
N GLU A 94 -2.21 5.09 -21.38
CA GLU A 94 -2.04 6.53 -21.31
C GLU A 94 -2.55 7.01 -19.94
N TYR A 95 -1.79 7.90 -19.31
CA TYR A 95 -2.01 8.37 -17.96
C TYR A 95 -1.90 9.89 -17.94
N HIS A 96 -2.82 10.54 -17.24
CA HIS A 96 -2.85 12.00 -17.15
C HIS A 96 -2.02 12.47 -15.94
N TYR A 97 -0.83 13.00 -16.20
CA TYR A 97 0.05 13.58 -15.18
C TYR A 97 0.49 14.98 -15.63
N GLY A 98 -0.43 15.94 -15.56
CA GLY A 98 -0.28 17.30 -16.09
C GLY A 98 -0.34 17.38 -17.63
N ARG A 99 0.02 16.29 -18.30
CA ARG A 99 -0.19 15.99 -19.71
C ARG A 99 -0.43 14.49 -19.85
N ASP A 100 -0.98 14.10 -20.99
CA ASP A 100 -1.15 12.69 -21.32
C ASP A 100 0.19 12.09 -21.73
N MET A 101 0.54 10.97 -21.11
CA MET A 101 1.78 10.24 -21.37
C MET A 101 1.63 8.76 -20.96
N PRO A 102 2.50 7.85 -21.41
CA PRO A 102 2.52 6.48 -20.89
C PRO A 102 2.71 6.46 -19.37
N LEU A 103 2.01 5.56 -18.67
CA LEU A 103 2.18 5.36 -17.21
C LEU A 103 3.64 5.08 -16.82
N THR A 104 4.39 4.37 -17.67
CA THR A 104 5.84 4.16 -17.50
C THR A 104 6.63 5.47 -17.45
N ASP A 105 6.25 6.44 -18.27
CA ASP A 105 6.96 7.71 -18.41
C ASP A 105 6.64 8.62 -17.22
N ALA A 106 5.36 8.65 -16.80
CA ALA A 106 4.95 9.34 -15.59
C ALA A 106 5.71 8.80 -14.36
N LEU A 107 5.80 7.48 -14.22
CA LEU A 107 6.56 6.85 -13.15
C LEU A 107 8.05 7.20 -13.22
N ASP A 108 8.64 7.20 -14.41
CA ASP A 108 10.05 7.58 -14.59
C ASP A 108 10.30 9.03 -14.19
N GLU A 109 9.39 9.95 -14.53
CA GLU A 109 9.46 11.32 -14.04
C GLU A 109 9.37 11.40 -12.50
N ALA A 110 8.57 10.57 -11.85
CA ALA A 110 8.42 10.56 -10.38
C ALA A 110 9.56 9.84 -9.63
N LEU A 111 10.22 8.86 -10.26
CA LEU A 111 11.37 8.14 -9.70
C LEU A 111 12.70 8.87 -9.97
N ASN A 112 12.78 9.65 -11.04
CA ASN A 112 14.00 10.34 -11.42
C ASN A 112 14.41 11.36 -10.36
N GLY A 113 15.71 11.39 -10.02
CA GLY A 113 16.25 12.31 -9.01
C GLY A 113 15.92 11.96 -7.56
N SER A 114 15.25 10.83 -7.30
CA SER A 114 15.01 10.38 -5.92
C SER A 114 16.32 10.19 -5.16
N PRO A 115 16.50 10.82 -3.98
CA PRO A 115 17.65 10.59 -3.13
C PRO A 115 17.53 9.28 -2.34
N LEU A 116 16.38 8.60 -2.40
CA LEU A 116 16.15 7.39 -1.64
C LEU A 116 16.93 6.21 -2.24
N PRO A 117 17.57 5.40 -1.39
CA PRO A 117 18.18 4.16 -1.84
C PRO A 117 17.09 3.14 -2.19
N VAL A 118 17.44 2.20 -3.05
CA VAL A 118 16.69 0.95 -3.23
C VAL A 118 16.78 0.18 -1.92
N ASN A 119 15.62 -0.14 -1.34
CA ASN A 119 15.55 -0.85 -0.08
C ASN A 119 15.25 -2.33 -0.32
N MET A 120 15.86 -3.21 0.49
CA MET A 120 15.64 -4.64 0.47
C MET A 120 15.31 -5.11 1.88
N ARG A 121 14.08 -5.57 2.08
CA ARG A 121 13.57 -6.06 3.35
C ARG A 121 13.52 -7.59 3.32
N ASP A 122 13.98 -8.22 4.39
CA ASP A 122 13.95 -9.68 4.60
C ASP A 122 14.60 -10.50 3.48
N ASN A 123 15.57 -9.91 2.77
CA ASN A 123 16.17 -10.47 1.55
C ASN A 123 15.13 -10.94 0.51
N ARG A 124 13.94 -10.33 0.49
CA ARG A 124 12.80 -10.77 -0.33
C ARG A 124 12.08 -9.61 -1.00
N TYR A 125 11.77 -8.57 -0.24
CA TYR A 125 10.97 -7.46 -0.74
C TYR A 125 11.87 -6.32 -1.17
N VAL A 126 11.90 -6.01 -2.45
CA VAL A 126 12.65 -4.88 -2.99
C VAL A 126 11.70 -3.72 -3.24
N THR A 127 12.04 -2.55 -2.72
CA THR A 127 11.28 -1.32 -2.93
C THR A 127 12.12 -0.23 -3.59
N VAL A 128 11.51 0.46 -4.56
CA VAL A 128 12.09 1.57 -5.29
C VAL A 128 11.15 2.75 -5.16
N MET A 129 11.62 3.86 -4.61
CA MET A 129 10.77 4.96 -4.16
C MET A 129 11.20 6.27 -4.81
N GLY A 130 10.23 7.05 -5.25
CA GLY A 130 10.37 8.40 -5.76
C GLY A 130 9.62 9.37 -4.87
N MET A 131 10.31 10.36 -4.32
CA MET A 131 9.73 11.29 -3.35
C MET A 131 9.19 12.57 -3.96
N GLN A 132 9.63 12.90 -5.17
CA GLN A 132 9.31 14.15 -5.83
C GLN A 132 9.46 14.01 -7.34
N GLY A 133 8.35 14.13 -8.05
CA GLY A 133 8.29 14.34 -9.48
C GLY A 133 8.27 15.82 -9.84
N PRO A 134 8.49 16.15 -11.12
CA PRO A 134 8.57 17.53 -11.61
C PRO A 134 7.24 18.29 -11.57
N TYR A 135 6.10 17.59 -11.52
CA TYR A 135 4.77 18.19 -11.61
C TYR A 135 3.86 17.66 -10.51
N LEU A 136 2.84 18.44 -10.14
CA LEU A 136 1.67 17.97 -9.36
C LEU A 136 1.99 17.15 -8.11
N ARG A 137 3.16 17.38 -7.50
CA ARG A 137 3.66 16.62 -6.34
C ARG A 137 3.70 15.10 -6.58
N GLY A 138 4.02 14.68 -7.81
CA GLY A 138 4.10 13.27 -8.18
C GLY A 138 5.09 12.49 -7.31
N ARG A 139 4.74 11.26 -6.94
CA ARG A 139 5.57 10.34 -6.16
C ARG A 139 5.36 8.92 -6.68
N GLY A 140 6.46 8.18 -6.82
CA GLY A 140 6.47 6.84 -7.37
C GLY A 140 6.83 5.79 -6.32
N PHE A 141 6.26 4.61 -6.46
CA PHE A 141 6.57 3.45 -5.65
C PHE A 141 6.58 2.20 -6.55
N LEU A 142 7.59 1.37 -6.41
CA LEU A 142 7.64 0.04 -6.99
C LEU A 142 8.02 -0.96 -5.90
N TRP A 143 7.36 -2.10 -5.89
CA TRP A 143 7.53 -3.17 -4.93
C TRP A 143 7.63 -4.50 -5.65
N PHE A 144 8.60 -5.32 -5.26
CA PHE A 144 8.87 -6.63 -5.84
C PHE A 144 9.03 -7.66 -4.75
N ASP A 145 8.26 -8.74 -4.81
CA ASP A 145 8.56 -9.98 -4.09
C ASP A 145 9.42 -10.87 -5.00
N VAL A 146 10.73 -10.86 -4.74
CA VAL A 146 11.71 -11.55 -5.59
C VAL A 146 11.62 -13.07 -5.50
N GLN A 147 10.90 -13.62 -4.51
CA GLN A 147 10.71 -15.05 -4.36
C GLN A 147 9.48 -15.53 -5.13
N THR A 148 8.36 -14.80 -5.03
CA THR A 148 7.09 -15.21 -5.65
C THR A 148 6.90 -14.66 -7.06
N GLY A 149 7.70 -13.66 -7.47
CA GLY A 149 7.57 -13.04 -8.77
C GLY A 149 6.49 -11.95 -8.84
N ILE A 150 5.94 -11.53 -7.70
CA ILE A 150 4.91 -10.48 -7.67
C ILE A 150 5.59 -9.11 -7.78
N ALA A 151 5.04 -8.25 -8.64
CA ALA A 151 5.48 -6.87 -8.83
C ALA A 151 4.26 -5.94 -8.87
N LEU A 152 4.28 -4.94 -8.00
CA LEU A 152 3.23 -3.93 -7.86
C LEU A 152 3.87 -2.53 -7.88
N GLY A 153 3.14 -1.56 -8.40
CA GLY A 153 3.56 -0.17 -8.32
C GLY A 153 2.47 0.73 -7.75
N GLY A 154 2.90 1.90 -7.29
CA GLY A 154 2.06 2.97 -6.78
C GLY A 154 2.46 4.30 -7.41
N PHE A 155 1.49 5.14 -7.69
CA PHE A 155 1.69 6.51 -8.16
C PHE A 155 0.75 7.45 -7.41
N TYR A 156 1.33 8.42 -6.69
CA TYR A 156 0.58 9.45 -5.98
C TYR A 156 0.81 10.81 -6.61
N PHE A 157 -0.24 11.60 -6.79
CA PHE A 157 -0.12 12.98 -7.25
C PHE A 157 -1.38 13.80 -6.92
N THR A 158 -1.36 15.08 -7.24
CA THR A 158 -2.48 16.01 -7.08
C THR A 158 -3.05 16.34 -8.48
N PRO A 159 -4.00 15.55 -9.01
CA PRO A 159 -4.55 15.76 -10.35
C PRO A 159 -5.21 17.13 -10.51
N THR A 160 -5.23 17.59 -11.77
CA THR A 160 -5.84 18.86 -12.21
C THR A 160 -6.73 18.66 -13.44
N ASN A 161 -7.30 17.47 -13.62
CA ASN A 161 -8.20 17.07 -14.70
C ASN A 161 -9.63 16.81 -14.19
N GLY A 162 -9.91 17.25 -12.96
CA GLY A 162 -11.15 16.99 -12.23
C GLY A 162 -11.25 15.58 -11.61
N GLU A 163 -10.22 14.74 -11.72
CA GLU A 163 -10.09 13.56 -10.86
C GLU A 163 -10.07 13.99 -9.38
N PRO A 164 -10.77 13.26 -8.48
CA PRO A 164 -10.67 13.48 -7.04
C PRO A 164 -9.21 13.59 -6.57
N THR A 165 -8.92 14.63 -5.77
CA THR A 165 -7.54 15.06 -5.49
C THR A 165 -7.29 15.21 -3.99
N PRO A 166 -6.12 14.79 -3.48
CA PRO A 166 -5.08 14.03 -4.19
C PRO A 166 -5.52 12.59 -4.49
N THR A 167 -4.70 11.83 -5.21
CA THR A 167 -5.03 10.45 -5.58
C THR A 167 -3.83 9.51 -5.47
N LEU A 168 -4.10 8.25 -5.15
CA LEU A 168 -3.13 7.15 -5.18
C LEU A 168 -3.61 6.08 -6.16
N THR A 169 -2.81 5.75 -7.17
CA THR A 169 -3.08 4.66 -8.11
C THR A 169 -2.12 3.50 -7.86
N VAL A 170 -2.63 2.31 -7.57
CA VAL A 170 -1.87 1.05 -7.57
C VAL A 170 -1.92 0.44 -8.98
N PHE A 171 -0.86 -0.21 -9.46
CA PHE A 171 -0.89 -0.82 -10.78
C PHE A 171 -0.04 -2.07 -10.87
N SER A 172 -0.46 -2.99 -11.74
CA SER A 172 0.34 -4.12 -12.19
C SER A 172 -0.33 -4.84 -13.35
N ARG A 173 0.47 -5.35 -14.28
CA ARG A 173 0.03 -6.29 -15.33
C ARG A 173 -0.31 -7.68 -14.79
N GLN A 174 -0.03 -7.94 -13.52
CA GLN A 174 -0.43 -9.17 -12.85
C GLN A 174 -1.86 -9.10 -12.31
N LEU A 175 -2.42 -7.90 -12.17
CA LEU A 175 -3.82 -7.72 -11.82
C LEU A 175 -4.69 -7.93 -13.06
N ASN A 176 -5.78 -8.69 -12.94
CA ASN A 176 -6.70 -8.97 -14.05
C ASN A 176 -8.19 -8.74 -13.72
N GLN A 177 -8.49 -8.35 -12.49
CA GLN A 177 -9.84 -8.06 -12.02
C GLN A 177 -10.21 -6.58 -12.21
N THR A 178 -11.50 -6.27 -12.12
CA THR A 178 -12.04 -4.90 -12.25
C THR A 178 -12.69 -4.39 -10.96
N ALA A 179 -12.62 -5.17 -9.90
CA ALA A 179 -12.97 -4.80 -8.54
C ALA A 179 -11.88 -5.35 -7.61
N LEU A 180 -11.39 -4.52 -6.70
CA LEU A 180 -10.30 -4.85 -5.78
C LEU A 180 -10.45 -3.99 -4.52
N THR A 181 -10.15 -4.57 -3.36
CA THR A 181 -9.95 -3.83 -2.11
C THR A 181 -8.50 -3.91 -1.65
N LEU A 182 -8.12 -3.07 -0.68
CA LEU A 182 -6.75 -3.06 -0.20
C LEU A 182 -6.36 -4.39 0.48
N SER A 183 -7.25 -5.02 1.24
CA SER A 183 -6.97 -6.31 1.89
C SER A 183 -6.78 -7.50 0.93
N GLU A 184 -7.14 -7.34 -0.35
CA GLU A 184 -6.93 -8.35 -1.39
C GLU A 184 -5.52 -8.28 -2.02
N LEU A 185 -4.70 -7.30 -1.63
CA LEU A 185 -3.30 -7.18 -2.02
C LEU A 185 -2.37 -7.88 -1.00
N PRO A 186 -1.10 -8.16 -1.36
CA PRO A 186 -0.17 -8.81 -0.43
C PRO A 186 0.04 -7.97 0.84
N GLU A 187 -0.05 -8.60 2.01
CA GLU A 187 0.14 -7.92 3.31
C GLU A 187 1.49 -7.20 3.39
N ALA A 188 2.57 -7.85 2.93
CA ALA A 188 3.90 -7.24 2.86
C ALA A 188 3.96 -6.02 1.92
N PHE A 189 3.19 -6.02 0.83
CA PHE A 189 3.06 -4.85 -0.03
C PHE A 189 2.33 -3.72 0.69
N ILE A 190 1.25 -4.01 1.43
CA ILE A 190 0.51 -3.01 2.20
C ILE A 190 1.38 -2.39 3.30
N GLU A 191 2.18 -3.19 3.99
CA GLU A 191 3.16 -2.72 4.97
C GLU A 191 4.14 -1.73 4.35
N ASP A 192 4.79 -2.11 3.24
CA ASP A 192 5.78 -1.26 2.57
C ASP A 192 5.14 -0.02 1.92
N LEU A 193 3.91 -0.14 1.39
CA LEU A 193 3.14 0.97 0.85
C LEU A 193 2.78 1.98 1.94
N ASN A 194 2.35 1.52 3.13
CA ASN A 194 2.03 2.37 4.27
C ASN A 194 3.28 3.10 4.79
N GLN A 195 4.41 2.39 4.90
CA GLN A 195 5.68 3.01 5.28
C GLN A 195 6.11 4.08 4.28
N TRP A 196 6.08 3.77 2.98
CA TRP A 196 6.37 4.76 1.95
C TRP A 196 5.41 5.94 2.03
N SER A 197 4.10 5.69 2.16
CA SER A 197 3.06 6.73 2.24
C SER A 197 3.31 7.70 3.39
N ALA A 198 3.68 7.19 4.56
CA ALA A 198 4.01 8.01 5.73
C ALA A 198 5.22 8.92 5.47
N VAL A 199 6.30 8.36 4.92
CA VAL A 199 7.53 9.13 4.59
C VAL A 199 7.25 10.14 3.47
N ALA A 200 6.47 9.73 2.47
CA ALA A 200 6.02 10.51 1.34
C ALA A 200 4.92 11.52 1.69
N GLY A 201 4.42 11.59 2.93
CA GLY A 201 3.32 12.49 3.29
C GLY A 201 2.10 12.33 2.36
N VAL A 202 1.81 11.09 1.97
CA VAL A 202 0.55 10.70 1.34
C VAL A 202 -0.50 10.61 2.44
N PRO A 203 -1.66 11.28 2.32
CA PRO A 203 -2.72 11.17 3.31
C PRO A 203 -3.18 9.72 3.48
N ALA A 204 -3.48 9.31 4.72
CA ALA A 204 -3.97 7.96 5.01
C ALA A 204 -5.28 7.65 4.26
N ILE A 205 -6.15 8.65 4.16
CA ILE A 205 -7.40 8.59 3.41
C ILE A 205 -7.28 9.53 2.21
N THR A 206 -7.37 8.95 1.02
CA THR A 206 -7.35 9.64 -0.26
C THR A 206 -8.13 8.77 -1.25
N PRO A 207 -8.75 9.32 -2.30
CA PRO A 207 -9.22 8.52 -3.42
C PRO A 207 -8.13 7.55 -3.91
N ARG A 208 -8.49 6.27 -4.03
CA ARG A 208 -7.56 5.23 -4.48
C ARG A 208 -8.11 4.56 -5.72
N TYR A 209 -7.20 4.28 -6.64
CA TYR A 209 -7.48 3.56 -7.87
C TYR A 209 -6.54 2.38 -8.03
N PHE A 210 -6.89 1.47 -8.93
CA PHE A 210 -5.94 0.53 -9.47
C PHE A 210 -6.04 0.41 -11.00
N ILE A 211 -4.92 0.04 -11.64
CA ILE A 211 -4.82 -0.21 -13.07
C ILE A 211 -4.31 -1.65 -13.30
N PRO A 212 -5.15 -2.57 -13.79
CA PRO A 212 -4.76 -3.93 -14.15
C PRO A 212 -4.17 -4.00 -15.56
N ASP A 213 -3.88 -5.21 -16.06
CA ASP A 213 -3.26 -5.43 -17.38
C ASP A 213 -4.04 -4.79 -18.55
N ASN A 214 -5.36 -4.65 -18.42
CA ASN A 214 -6.21 -4.05 -19.44
C ASN A 214 -6.02 -2.52 -19.60
N GLY A 215 -5.23 -1.89 -18.73
CA GLY A 215 -4.88 -0.47 -18.80
C GLY A 215 -5.99 0.50 -18.38
N LYS A 216 -7.18 0.03 -18.02
CA LYS A 216 -8.25 0.88 -17.47
C LYS A 216 -8.01 1.19 -16.00
N LYS A 217 -8.57 2.30 -15.52
CA LYS A 217 -8.48 2.72 -14.12
C LYS A 217 -9.79 2.34 -13.41
N TYR A 218 -9.70 1.68 -12.25
CA TYR A 218 -10.84 1.26 -11.45
C TYR A 218 -10.66 1.73 -10.01
N VAL A 219 -11.74 1.83 -9.23
CA VAL A 219 -11.66 2.20 -7.81
C VAL A 219 -11.01 1.08 -7.01
N LEU A 220 -10.03 1.43 -6.17
CA LEU A 220 -9.47 0.55 -5.14
C LEU A 220 -10.17 0.91 -3.83
N GLU A 221 -11.21 0.15 -3.47
CA GLU A 221 -12.10 0.51 -2.36
C GLU A 221 -11.40 0.34 -1.00
N HIS A 222 -11.67 1.27 -0.09
CA HIS A 222 -11.24 1.16 1.30
C HIS A 222 -12.07 0.09 2.02
N ASP A 223 -11.40 -0.94 2.52
CA ASP A 223 -11.98 -1.99 3.35
C ASP A 223 -11.35 -2.08 4.73
N GLU A 224 -10.47 -1.14 5.05
CA GLU A 224 -9.97 -0.94 6.40
C GLU A 224 -11.10 -0.48 7.33
N ASP A 225 -11.00 -0.89 8.59
CA ASP A 225 -11.80 -0.34 9.68
C ASP A 225 -10.90 0.52 10.55
N TYR A 226 -11.04 1.84 10.45
CA TYR A 226 -10.25 2.79 11.21
C TYR A 226 -10.55 2.77 12.72
N CYS A 227 -11.64 2.11 13.13
CA CYS A 227 -11.95 1.86 14.53
C CYS A 227 -11.31 0.56 15.05
N SER A 228 -10.81 -0.30 14.16
CA SER A 228 -10.09 -1.50 14.55
C SER A 228 -8.72 -1.13 15.14
N HIS A 229 -8.35 -1.82 16.22
CA HIS A 229 -7.06 -1.66 16.87
C HIS A 229 -6.56 -3.01 17.39
N PRO A 230 -5.24 -3.23 17.45
CA PRO A 230 -4.69 -4.44 18.04
C PRO A 230 -5.15 -4.67 19.48
N ALA A 231 -5.17 -5.93 19.90
CA ALA A 231 -5.42 -6.27 21.29
C ALA A 231 -4.32 -5.67 22.19
N GLY A 232 -4.72 -4.96 23.25
CA GLY A 232 -3.79 -4.34 24.19
C GLY A 232 -3.32 -2.93 23.83
N THR A 233 -3.73 -2.36 22.69
CA THR A 233 -3.54 -0.93 22.40
C THR A 233 -4.82 -0.14 22.74
N PRO A 234 -4.71 1.13 23.17
CA PRO A 234 -5.87 1.98 23.36
C PRO A 234 -6.69 2.09 22.07
N ALA A 235 -8.02 1.96 22.19
CA ALA A 235 -8.92 2.21 21.08
C ALA A 235 -8.82 3.68 20.64
N PRO A 236 -8.87 3.98 19.34
CA PRO A 236 -9.01 5.36 18.89
C PRO A 236 -10.34 5.94 19.41
N PRO A 237 -10.45 7.26 19.61
CA PRO A 237 -11.71 7.88 19.98
C PRO A 237 -12.79 7.54 18.95
N GLU A 238 -13.94 7.01 19.41
CA GLU A 238 -14.99 6.45 18.54
C GLU A 238 -15.43 7.45 17.47
N ARG A 239 -15.64 8.71 17.85
CA ARG A 239 -16.04 9.77 16.91
C ARG A 239 -15.01 9.97 15.80
N ASP A 240 -13.72 9.95 16.13
CA ASP A 240 -12.64 10.25 15.19
C ASP A 240 -12.45 9.08 14.20
N CYS A 241 -12.47 7.84 14.71
CA CYS A 241 -12.36 6.67 13.85
C CYS A 241 -13.59 6.47 12.96
N MET A 242 -14.79 6.78 13.47
CA MET A 242 -16.02 6.75 12.66
C MET A 242 -16.04 7.86 11.61
N GLN A 243 -15.47 9.03 11.91
CA GLN A 243 -15.29 10.07 10.91
C GLN A 243 -14.30 9.62 9.82
N ALA A 244 -13.17 9.01 10.19
CA ALA A 244 -12.22 8.43 9.25
C ALA A 244 -12.85 7.35 8.35
N ASN A 245 -13.66 6.45 8.92
CA ASN A 245 -14.46 5.48 8.16
C ASN A 245 -15.44 6.17 7.20
N LEU A 246 -16.07 7.28 7.60
CA LEU A 246 -16.94 8.07 6.71
C LEU A 246 -16.17 8.76 5.58
N ASP A 247 -15.01 9.33 5.88
CA ASP A 247 -14.15 10.00 4.90
C ASP A 247 -13.65 9.01 3.85
N ALA A 248 -13.26 7.80 4.27
CA ALA A 248 -12.83 6.72 3.37
C ALA A 248 -13.94 6.31 2.38
N VAL A 249 -15.17 6.08 2.86
CA VAL A 249 -16.26 5.69 1.96
C VAL A 249 -16.74 6.84 1.08
N ASN A 250 -16.60 8.10 1.52
CA ASN A 250 -16.84 9.25 0.65
C ASN A 250 -15.80 9.34 -0.46
N ALA A 251 -14.51 9.14 -0.14
CA ALA A 251 -13.44 9.09 -1.13
C ALA A 251 -13.67 7.99 -2.19
N ASP A 252 -14.13 6.80 -1.77
CA ASP A 252 -14.50 5.72 -2.68
C ASP A 252 -15.68 6.10 -3.58
N MET A 253 -16.70 6.76 -3.03
CA MET A 253 -17.87 7.18 -3.79
C MET A 253 -17.51 8.26 -4.82
N ASP A 254 -16.72 9.26 -4.44
CA ASP A 254 -16.26 10.31 -5.35
C ASP A 254 -15.42 9.71 -6.48
N ALA A 255 -14.54 8.77 -6.14
CA ALA A 255 -13.77 8.00 -7.12
C ALA A 255 -14.67 7.19 -8.06
N ALA A 256 -15.73 6.55 -7.53
CA ALA A 256 -16.68 5.76 -8.31
C ALA A 256 -17.49 6.61 -9.29
N TYR A 257 -17.96 7.79 -8.87
CA TYR A 257 -18.63 8.74 -9.78
C TYR A 257 -17.70 9.17 -10.92
N PHE A 258 -16.47 9.58 -10.59
CA PHE A 258 -15.49 9.97 -11.60
C PHE A 258 -15.22 8.83 -12.60
N MET A 259 -15.03 7.60 -12.13
CA MET A 259 -14.80 6.42 -12.98
C MET A 259 -16.01 6.04 -13.84
N LYS A 260 -17.23 6.23 -13.33
CA LYS A 260 -18.46 6.03 -14.10
C LYS A 260 -18.56 7.01 -15.27
N GLU A 261 -18.37 8.30 -15.01
CA GLU A 261 -18.45 9.37 -16.04
C GLU A 261 -17.34 9.26 -17.08
N THR A 262 -16.19 8.73 -16.68
CA THR A 262 -15.01 8.61 -17.55
C THR A 262 -14.85 7.24 -18.18
N TYR A 263 -15.81 6.33 -17.99
CA TYR A 263 -15.78 4.96 -18.50
C TYR A 263 -14.49 4.21 -18.17
N ASN A 264 -13.93 4.46 -16.98
CA ASN A 264 -12.68 3.87 -16.48
C ASN A 264 -11.43 4.20 -17.32
N ALA A 265 -11.40 5.31 -18.07
CA ALA A 265 -10.21 5.73 -18.81
C ALA A 265 -9.13 6.29 -17.86
N ALA A 266 -7.88 5.84 -18.02
CA ALA A 266 -6.79 6.16 -17.10
C ALA A 266 -6.23 7.59 -17.25
N ASN A 267 -6.43 8.22 -18.40
CA ASN A 267 -6.09 9.62 -18.70
C ASN A 267 -7.33 10.54 -18.77
N ALA A 268 -8.46 10.10 -18.23
CA ALA A 268 -9.69 10.85 -18.40
C ALA A 268 -9.64 12.25 -17.79
N THR A 269 -10.45 13.16 -18.32
CA THR A 269 -10.65 14.51 -17.78
C THR A 269 -12.16 14.74 -17.62
N ALA A 270 -12.62 15.07 -16.42
CA ALA A 270 -14.02 15.36 -16.14
C ALA A 270 -14.15 16.37 -15.00
N TRP A 271 -14.74 17.54 -15.29
CA TRP A 271 -14.75 18.71 -14.40
C TRP A 271 -16.06 18.92 -13.65
N MET A 272 -17.04 18.04 -13.81
CA MET A 272 -18.35 18.21 -13.19
C MET A 272 -18.63 17.10 -12.19
N LEU A 273 -18.92 17.50 -10.95
CA LEU A 273 -19.70 16.67 -10.04
C LEU A 273 -21.08 16.49 -10.67
N ASP A 274 -21.53 15.25 -10.81
CA ASP A 274 -22.88 14.93 -11.26
C ASP A 274 -23.89 15.64 -10.32
N PRO A 275 -24.81 16.49 -10.81
CA PRO A 275 -25.85 17.09 -9.98
C PRO A 275 -26.63 16.04 -9.14
N GLN A 276 -26.71 14.80 -9.63
CA GLN A 276 -27.30 13.70 -8.89
C GLN A 276 -26.48 13.29 -7.65
N GLN A 277 -25.16 13.44 -7.66
CA GLN A 277 -24.30 13.19 -6.49
C GLN A 277 -24.59 14.20 -5.38
N ALA A 278 -24.66 15.49 -5.71
CA ALA A 278 -24.99 16.53 -4.73
C ALA A 278 -26.38 16.33 -4.12
N ALA A 279 -27.38 16.02 -4.96
CA ALA A 279 -28.73 15.71 -4.49
C ALA A 279 -28.76 14.45 -3.59
N TRP A 280 -27.99 13.42 -3.96
CA TRP A 280 -27.90 12.19 -3.16
C TRP A 280 -27.23 12.43 -1.80
N LEU A 281 -26.16 13.24 -1.75
CA LEU A 281 -25.49 13.64 -0.52
C LEU A 281 -26.44 14.39 0.43
N ALA A 282 -27.21 15.36 -0.10
CA ALA A 282 -28.20 16.09 0.68
C ALA A 282 -29.29 15.16 1.24
N MET A 283 -29.77 14.19 0.45
CA MET A 283 -30.73 13.18 0.89
C MET A 283 -30.14 12.25 1.96
N ARG A 284 -28.90 11.79 1.80
CA ARG A 284 -28.21 10.97 2.81
C ARG A 284 -28.09 11.73 4.13
N ASP A 285 -27.65 12.98 4.08
CA ASP A 285 -27.36 13.76 5.26
C ASP A 285 -28.63 14.11 6.05
N SER A 286 -29.76 14.36 5.37
CA SER A 286 -31.07 14.55 6.00
C SER A 286 -31.64 13.24 6.57
N THR A 287 -31.51 12.13 5.84
CA THR A 287 -31.99 10.80 6.28
C THR A 287 -31.23 10.30 7.51
N CYS A 288 -29.92 10.57 7.56
CA CYS A 288 -29.05 10.16 8.66
C CYS A 288 -28.94 11.21 9.78
N ALA A 289 -29.90 12.14 9.89
CA ALA A 289 -29.96 13.05 11.04
C ALA A 289 -30.34 12.26 12.31
N GLY A 290 -29.45 12.20 13.30
CA GLY A 290 -29.73 11.54 14.57
C GLY A 290 -28.49 11.02 15.31
N PRO A 291 -28.68 10.35 16.46
CA PRO A 291 -27.59 9.90 17.33
C PRO A 291 -26.58 8.97 16.66
N ASN A 292 -27.01 8.15 15.69
CA ASN A 292 -26.17 7.22 14.93
C ASN A 292 -25.85 7.72 13.51
N GLY A 293 -25.76 9.04 13.33
CA GLY A 293 -25.65 9.65 12.01
C GLY A 293 -24.45 9.18 11.18
N LEU A 294 -23.27 9.02 11.80
CA LEU A 294 -22.06 8.55 11.10
C LEU A 294 -22.22 7.12 10.56
N GLY A 295 -22.64 6.17 11.40
CA GLY A 295 -22.86 4.78 10.98
C GLY A 295 -23.91 4.66 9.87
N CYS A 296 -24.98 5.46 9.93
CA CYS A 296 -25.98 5.54 8.87
C CYS A 296 -25.36 6.04 7.55
N ARG A 297 -24.59 7.14 7.58
CA ARG A 297 -23.94 7.70 6.40
C ARG A 297 -22.95 6.72 5.79
N ILE A 298 -22.13 6.06 6.60
CA ILE A 298 -21.16 5.05 6.15
C ILE A 298 -21.86 3.95 5.37
N ARG A 299 -22.93 3.36 5.95
CA ARG A 299 -23.68 2.28 5.30
C ARG A 299 -24.31 2.75 3.99
N MET A 300 -24.99 3.90 3.99
CA MET A 300 -25.65 4.42 2.78
C MET A 300 -24.64 4.73 1.66
N THR A 301 -23.49 5.32 1.99
CA THR A 301 -22.42 5.61 1.02
C THR A 301 -21.82 4.33 0.44
N ARG A 302 -21.59 3.29 1.25
CA ARG A 302 -21.11 1.98 0.74
C ARG A 302 -22.11 1.36 -0.24
N GLU A 303 -23.41 1.37 0.10
CA GLU A 303 -24.42 0.83 -0.84
C GLU A 303 -24.50 1.64 -2.13
N ARG A 304 -24.43 2.97 -2.05
CA ARG A 304 -24.41 3.82 -3.25
C ARG A 304 -23.20 3.55 -4.13
N THR A 305 -22.02 3.41 -3.52
CA THR A 305 -20.77 3.10 -4.23
C THR A 305 -20.89 1.76 -4.97
N ARG A 306 -21.43 0.71 -4.33
CA ARG A 306 -21.68 -0.58 -4.98
C ARG A 306 -22.66 -0.48 -6.15
N ILE A 307 -23.70 0.36 -6.05
CA ILE A 307 -24.64 0.60 -7.16
C ILE A 307 -23.92 1.26 -8.34
N ILE A 308 -23.01 2.20 -8.08
CA ILE A 308 -22.25 2.92 -9.12
C ILE A 308 -21.25 2.00 -9.81
N LEU A 309 -20.48 1.24 -9.03
CA LEU A 309 -19.46 0.32 -9.54
C LEU A 309 -20.05 -0.95 -10.18
N GLY A 310 -21.29 -1.30 -9.82
CA GLY A 310 -21.95 -2.52 -10.25
C GLY A 310 -21.61 -3.74 -9.37
N PRO A 311 -22.21 -4.90 -9.66
CA PRO A 311 -21.99 -6.11 -8.89
C PRO A 311 -20.52 -6.54 -8.93
N ARG A 312 -19.91 -6.76 -7.76
CA ARG A 312 -18.65 -7.49 -7.68
C ARG A 312 -18.90 -8.95 -8.07
N LEU A 313 -18.03 -9.53 -8.89
CA LEU A 313 -18.05 -10.97 -9.10
C LEU A 313 -17.89 -11.68 -7.75
N PRO A 314 -18.61 -12.80 -7.50
CA PRO A 314 -18.48 -13.55 -6.27
C PRO A 314 -17.01 -13.91 -6.02
N ARG A 315 -16.50 -13.63 -4.82
CA ARG A 315 -15.15 -14.05 -4.42
C ARG A 315 -15.06 -15.58 -4.58
N PRO A 316 -14.01 -16.14 -5.19
CA PRO A 316 -13.70 -17.54 -4.96
C PRO A 316 -13.41 -17.67 -3.47
N HIS A 317 -14.30 -18.31 -2.71
CA HIS A 317 -14.01 -18.63 -1.33
C HIS A 317 -12.78 -19.54 -1.31
N PRO A 318 -11.75 -19.23 -0.50
CA PRO A 318 -10.71 -20.21 -0.24
C PRO A 318 -11.42 -21.44 0.32
N ALA A 319 -11.25 -22.59 -0.35
CA ALA A 319 -11.72 -23.86 0.18
C ALA A 319 -11.20 -23.97 1.61
N GLN A 320 -12.11 -24.03 2.58
CA GLN A 320 -11.72 -24.28 3.97
C GLN A 320 -10.91 -25.56 3.96
N ALA A 321 -9.62 -25.45 4.24
CA ALA A 321 -8.80 -26.60 4.54
C ALA A 321 -9.40 -27.20 5.82
N SER A 322 -10.18 -28.26 5.66
CA SER A 322 -10.61 -29.13 6.74
C SER A 322 -9.36 -29.55 7.50
N ARG A 323 -9.28 -29.13 8.76
CA ARG A 323 -8.38 -29.74 9.74
C ARG A 323 -8.95 -31.07 10.19
#